data_AF-A0A948RL07-F1
#
_entry.id   AF-A0A948RL07-F1
#
_cell.length_a   1.000
_cell.length_b   1.000
_cell.length_c   1.000
_cell.angle_alpha   90.00
_cell.angle_beta   90.00
_cell.angle_gamma   90.00
#
_symmetry.space_group_name_H-M   'P 1'
#
loop_
_entity.id
_entity.type
_entity.pdbx_description
1 polymer ?
#
loop_
_entity_poly.entity_id
_entity_poly.type
_entity_poly.pdbx_seq_one_letter_code
_entity_poly.pdbx_strand_id
1 'polypeptide(L)'
;MLDADVKIVDLGGENVSRLFGILTGAVPHGPTGTLVVIHRGYRVLRAIDLDRREPVEIEFGGTAGLDLLATRYGYRHVIALEESAATRIFGHAQRAMHYRDDYLKQWYGFARGLALEWRRTVYTYPWCPRRFPLPPYGLITAALRLLMPRDTICLLAVTEHDRAWASLAFGWRNGDVWLLTSLDAIDMEEGDLGGSGFHKAARDIQGLFGSKVRAAAIEHVALERALASQHPTATLVRSHATGELRLHRFPLRWMAFWLTLFAARARITKSLFHSGVRYYSESEQDG
;
A
#
# COMPACT_ATOMS: atom_id res chain seq x y z
N MET A 1 -14.02 -16.40 -10.74
CA MET A 1 -13.75 -15.91 -12.09
C MET A 1 -13.89 -14.41 -11.99
N LEU A 2 -12.84 -13.63 -12.30
CA LEU A 2 -12.98 -12.18 -12.44
C LEU A 2 -14.10 -11.93 -13.46
N ASP A 3 -14.91 -10.89 -13.26
CA ASP A 3 -15.94 -10.53 -14.24
C ASP A 3 -15.30 -10.42 -15.63
N ALA A 4 -16.02 -10.82 -16.68
CA ALA A 4 -15.46 -10.88 -18.05
C ALA A 4 -14.94 -9.51 -18.54
N ASP A 5 -15.30 -8.44 -17.84
CA ASP A 5 -14.93 -7.06 -18.11
C ASP A 5 -13.76 -6.51 -17.26
N VAL A 6 -13.24 -7.26 -16.28
CA VAL A 6 -12.06 -6.82 -15.52
C VAL A 6 -10.80 -7.15 -16.30
N LYS A 7 -10.24 -6.15 -16.97
CA LYS A 7 -8.92 -6.24 -17.59
C LYS A 7 -7.85 -5.99 -16.53
N ILE A 8 -7.35 -7.05 -15.91
CA ILE A 8 -6.07 -6.97 -15.20
C ILE A 8 -4.99 -7.13 -16.28
N VAL A 9 -4.48 -6.00 -16.73
CA VAL A 9 -3.28 -5.94 -17.56
C VAL A 9 -2.13 -5.83 -16.56
N ASP A 10 -1.09 -6.63 -16.76
CA ASP A 10 0.04 -6.88 -15.85
C ASP A 10 0.32 -5.73 -14.85
N LEU A 11 0.49 -6.07 -13.57
CA LEU A 11 0.96 -5.09 -12.60
C LEU A 11 2.45 -5.29 -12.53
N GLY A 12 3.21 -4.52 -13.30
CA GLY A 12 4.66 -4.56 -13.25
C GLY A 12 5.11 -4.52 -11.80
N GLY A 13 5.59 -5.67 -11.31
CA GLY A 13 5.66 -5.94 -9.87
C GLY A 13 6.53 -4.94 -9.12
N GLU A 14 7.51 -4.37 -9.80
CA GLU A 14 8.42 -3.35 -9.28
C GLU A 14 7.74 -1.97 -9.18
N ASN A 15 7.00 -1.55 -10.21
CA ASN A 15 6.35 -0.23 -10.27
C ASN A 15 5.33 -0.05 -9.14
N VAL A 16 4.47 -1.05 -8.92
CA VAL A 16 3.46 -1.01 -7.87
C VAL A 16 4.12 -1.09 -6.49
N SER A 17 5.12 -1.96 -6.31
CA SER A 17 5.85 -2.11 -5.04
C SER A 17 6.59 -0.83 -4.64
N ARG A 18 7.26 -0.18 -5.60
CA ARG A 18 7.95 1.11 -5.44
C ARG A 18 7.00 2.22 -5.01
N LEU A 19 5.84 2.33 -5.68
CA LEU A 19 4.81 3.31 -5.34
C LEU A 19 4.29 3.10 -3.90
N PHE A 20 3.99 1.86 -3.53
CA PHE A 20 3.55 1.55 -2.17
C PHE A 20 4.66 1.78 -1.13
N GLY A 21 5.92 1.51 -1.46
CA GLY A 21 7.08 1.78 -0.60
C GLY A 21 7.16 3.26 -0.20
N ILE A 22 7.05 4.17 -1.18
CA ILE A 22 7.05 5.62 -0.91
C ILE A 22 5.84 6.04 -0.08
N LEU A 23 4.64 5.63 -0.49
CA LEU A 23 3.40 6.05 0.16
C LEU A 23 3.28 5.54 1.60
N THR A 24 3.96 4.44 1.92
CA THR A 24 4.01 3.88 3.28
C THR A 24 5.21 4.40 4.08
N GLY A 25 6.15 5.11 3.46
CA GLY A 25 7.40 5.56 4.07
C GLY A 25 8.38 4.41 4.37
N ALA A 26 8.23 3.28 3.68
CA ALA A 26 9.15 2.16 3.74
C ALA A 26 10.33 2.43 2.79
N VAL A 27 11.27 3.25 3.25
CA VAL A 27 12.60 3.36 2.64
C VAL A 27 13.48 2.28 3.28
N PRO A 28 13.96 1.26 2.54
CA PRO A 28 14.74 0.18 3.11
C PRO A 28 16.19 0.64 3.27
N HIS A 29 16.57 1.09 4.47
CA HIS A 29 17.98 1.26 4.84
C HIS A 29 18.21 0.59 6.20
N GLY A 30 18.90 -0.56 6.17
CA GLY A 30 19.25 -1.41 7.33
C GLY A 30 18.37 -2.67 7.47
N PRO A 31 18.71 -3.63 8.37
CA PRO A 31 17.86 -4.79 8.71
C PRO A 31 16.54 -4.40 9.44
N THR A 32 16.07 -3.17 9.26
CA THR A 32 14.90 -2.55 9.90
C THR A 32 13.58 -2.96 9.24
N GLY A 33 13.54 -4.16 8.67
CA GLY A 33 12.48 -4.65 7.80
C GLY A 33 11.35 -5.37 8.53
N THR A 34 10.55 -6.10 7.75
CA THR A 34 9.48 -6.98 8.26
C THR A 34 9.89 -8.44 8.19
N LEU A 35 9.96 -9.10 9.35
CA LEU A 35 10.12 -10.56 9.43
C LEU A 35 8.75 -11.23 9.45
N VAL A 36 8.54 -12.20 8.56
CA VAL A 36 7.36 -13.08 8.59
C VAL A 36 7.77 -14.45 9.11
N VAL A 37 7.11 -14.90 10.18
CA VAL A 37 7.36 -16.20 10.82
C VAL A 37 6.12 -17.07 10.66
N ILE A 38 6.25 -18.20 9.97
CA ILE A 38 5.23 -19.24 9.88
C ILE A 38 5.56 -20.30 10.94
N HIS A 39 4.64 -20.59 11.85
CA HIS A 39 4.90 -21.46 12.99
C HIS A 39 3.78 -22.47 13.27
N ARG A 40 4.12 -23.58 13.93
CA ARG A 40 3.19 -24.55 14.53
C ARG A 40 3.56 -24.71 15.99
N GLY A 41 2.77 -24.12 16.90
CA GLY A 41 3.16 -24.00 18.30
C GLY A 41 4.44 -23.18 18.43
N TYR A 42 5.46 -23.74 19.10
CA TYR A 42 6.80 -23.14 19.23
C TYR A 42 7.75 -23.49 18.08
N ARG A 43 7.35 -24.36 17.14
CA ARG A 43 8.20 -24.75 16.01
C ARG A 43 8.07 -23.75 14.87
N VAL A 44 9.19 -23.20 14.42
CA VAL A 44 9.26 -22.44 13.16
C VAL A 44 9.19 -23.41 11.99
N LEU A 45 8.24 -23.18 11.09
CA LEU A 45 8.17 -23.88 9.80
C LEU A 45 8.96 -23.12 8.74
N ARG A 46 8.85 -21.78 8.78
CA ARG A 46 9.58 -20.90 7.88
C ARG A 46 9.68 -19.50 8.50
N ALA A 47 10.82 -18.84 8.33
CA ALA A 47 10.94 -17.41 8.60
C ALA A 47 11.55 -16.72 7.38
N ILE A 48 11.02 -15.55 7.04
CA ILE A 48 11.33 -14.84 5.80
C ILE A 48 11.52 -13.36 6.11
N ASP A 49 12.65 -12.80 5.70
CA ASP A 49 12.83 -11.36 5.58
C ASP A 49 11.97 -10.90 4.39
N LEU A 50 10.87 -10.19 4.64
CA LEU A 50 9.91 -9.85 3.60
C LEU A 50 10.50 -8.86 2.59
N ASP A 51 11.42 -8.01 3.03
CA ASP A 51 12.01 -6.96 2.21
C ASP A 51 13.11 -7.54 1.31
N ARG A 52 13.92 -8.46 1.84
CA ARG A 52 14.95 -9.19 1.06
C ARG A 52 14.41 -10.42 0.33
N ARG A 53 13.22 -10.90 0.71
CA ARG A 53 12.59 -12.14 0.24
C ARG A 53 13.44 -13.38 0.49
N GLU A 54 14.25 -13.36 1.54
CA GLU A 54 15.20 -14.41 1.88
C GLU A 54 14.74 -15.19 3.11
N PRO A 55 15.01 -16.51 3.17
CA PRO A 55 14.80 -17.28 4.39
C PRO A 55 15.79 -16.83 5.48
N VAL A 56 15.33 -16.82 6.73
CA VAL A 56 16.12 -16.43 7.90
C VAL A 56 16.01 -17.52 8.95
N GLU A 57 17.13 -17.86 9.58
CA GLU A 57 17.13 -18.77 10.73
C GLU A 57 16.90 -17.98 12.02
N ILE A 58 15.88 -18.38 12.78
CA ILE A 58 15.49 -17.70 14.02
C ILE A 58 15.17 -18.71 15.12
N GLU A 59 15.43 -18.31 16.36
CA GLU A 59 14.94 -18.96 17.56
C GLU A 59 13.59 -18.34 17.95
N PHE A 60 12.52 -19.13 17.87
CA PHE A 60 11.16 -18.67 18.15
C PHE A 60 10.70 -19.10 19.54
N GLY A 61 10.68 -18.15 20.47
CA GLY A 61 10.16 -18.35 21.84
C GLY A 61 8.64 -18.34 21.96
N GLY A 62 7.90 -18.31 20.84
CA GLY A 62 6.44 -18.21 20.79
C GLY A 62 5.92 -16.79 20.54
N THR A 63 4.61 -16.67 20.34
CA THR A 63 3.94 -15.42 19.93
C THR A 63 3.86 -14.35 21.02
N ALA A 64 4.17 -14.70 22.27
CA ALA A 64 4.24 -13.75 23.38
C ALA A 64 5.54 -12.91 23.34
N GLY A 65 6.63 -13.44 22.77
CA GLY A 65 7.96 -12.81 22.74
C GLY A 65 8.37 -12.26 21.38
N LEU A 66 7.42 -11.75 20.57
CA LEU A 66 7.73 -11.21 19.24
C LEU A 66 8.58 -9.93 19.29
N ASP A 67 8.49 -9.18 20.38
CA ASP A 67 9.32 -8.01 20.70
C ASP A 67 10.78 -8.40 20.93
N LEU A 68 11.03 -9.47 21.70
CA LEU A 68 12.37 -10.02 21.91
C LEU A 68 12.98 -10.49 20.59
N LEU A 69 12.16 -11.12 19.76
CA LEU A 69 12.56 -11.57 18.43
C LEU A 69 12.90 -10.40 17.51
N ALA A 70 12.06 -9.36 17.51
CA ALA A 70 12.32 -8.12 16.77
C ALA A 70 13.65 -7.49 17.18
N THR A 71 13.88 -7.32 18.48
CA THR A 71 15.12 -6.72 19.02
C THR A 71 16.34 -7.58 18.73
N ARG A 72 16.28 -8.90 18.96
CA ARG A 72 17.40 -9.83 18.79
C ARG A 72 17.89 -9.88 17.34
N TYR A 73 16.97 -9.91 16.38
CA TYR A 73 17.29 -10.04 14.95
C TYR A 73 17.27 -8.68 14.21
N GLY A 74 17.06 -7.57 14.92
CA GLY A 74 17.11 -6.22 14.36
C GLY A 74 15.89 -5.81 13.53
N TYR A 75 14.81 -6.59 13.52
CA TYR A 75 13.61 -6.31 12.75
C TYR A 75 12.73 -5.24 13.40
N ARG A 76 12.16 -4.36 12.58
CA ARG A 76 11.19 -3.35 13.06
C ARG A 76 9.80 -3.94 13.24
N HIS A 77 9.47 -4.89 12.38
CA HIS A 77 8.17 -5.56 12.36
C HIS A 77 8.36 -7.07 12.37
N VAL A 78 7.54 -7.75 13.16
CA VAL A 78 7.47 -9.22 13.13
C VAL A 78 6.00 -9.61 12.95
N ILE A 79 5.71 -10.43 11.96
CA ILE A 79 4.39 -11.01 11.72
C ILE A 79 4.51 -12.51 11.92
N ALA A 80 3.94 -13.02 13.00
CA ALA A 80 3.86 -14.46 13.24
C ALA A 80 2.50 -15.00 12.78
N LEU A 81 2.53 -15.95 11.86
CA LEU A 81 1.39 -16.64 11.28
C LEU A 81 1.42 -18.09 11.76
N GLU A 82 0.37 -18.51 12.43
CA GLU A 82 0.15 -19.94 12.65
C GLU A 82 -0.01 -20.63 11.30
N GLU A 83 0.46 -21.87 11.17
CA GLU A 83 0.35 -22.65 9.92
C GLU A 83 -1.08 -22.68 9.36
N SER A 84 -2.07 -22.71 10.25
CA SER A 84 -3.49 -22.73 9.89
C SER A 84 -4.05 -21.37 9.45
N ALA A 85 -3.29 -20.27 9.61
CA ALA A 85 -3.78 -18.90 9.44
C ALA A 85 -4.32 -18.64 8.03
N ALA A 86 -3.55 -18.98 6.99
CA ALA A 86 -3.97 -18.78 5.61
C ALA A 86 -5.27 -19.54 5.33
N THR A 87 -5.30 -20.85 5.58
CA THR A 87 -6.49 -21.69 5.36
C THR A 87 -7.73 -21.13 6.05
N ARG A 88 -7.60 -20.62 7.28
CA ARG A 88 -8.71 -20.03 8.03
C ARG A 88 -9.17 -18.70 7.45
N ILE A 89 -8.24 -17.81 7.09
CA ILE A 89 -8.54 -16.53 6.44
C ILE A 89 -9.28 -16.76 5.12
N PHE A 90 -8.75 -17.64 4.27
CA PHE A 90 -9.39 -18.03 3.01
C PHE A 90 -10.76 -18.68 3.24
N GLY A 91 -10.88 -19.54 4.25
CA GLY A 91 -12.16 -20.17 4.60
C GLY A 91 -13.23 -19.19 5.11
N HIS A 92 -12.85 -18.11 5.80
CA HIS A 92 -13.77 -17.02 6.14
C HIS A 92 -14.14 -16.19 4.93
N ALA A 93 -13.16 -15.86 4.09
CA ALA A 93 -13.38 -15.10 2.87
C ALA A 93 -14.34 -15.85 1.93
N GLN A 94 -14.09 -17.13 1.66
CA GLN A 94 -14.95 -17.97 0.80
C GLN A 94 -16.40 -18.04 1.28
N ARG A 95 -16.63 -18.07 2.59
CA ARG A 95 -18.00 -18.06 3.16
C ARG A 95 -18.71 -16.72 3.01
N ALA A 96 -17.96 -15.63 2.85
CA ALA A 96 -18.49 -14.28 2.75
C ALA A 96 -18.62 -13.77 1.29
N MET A 97 -17.89 -14.38 0.35
CA MET A 97 -17.81 -13.94 -1.04
C MET A 97 -18.74 -14.77 -1.94
N HIS A 98 -19.43 -14.08 -2.85
CA HIS A 98 -20.12 -14.70 -3.97
C HIS A 98 -19.27 -14.55 -5.24
N TYR A 99 -19.35 -15.51 -6.16
CA TYR A 99 -18.58 -15.47 -7.41
C TYR A 99 -18.97 -14.31 -8.35
N ARG A 100 -20.14 -13.70 -8.11
CA ARG A 100 -20.65 -12.50 -8.83
C ARG A 100 -20.31 -11.19 -8.11
N ASP A 101 -19.63 -11.26 -6.97
CA ASP A 101 -19.23 -10.05 -6.26
C ASP A 101 -18.14 -9.33 -7.06
N ASP A 102 -18.21 -8.00 -7.08
CA ASP A 102 -17.18 -7.16 -7.67
C ASP A 102 -15.83 -7.36 -6.97
N TYR A 103 -14.76 -6.94 -7.63
CA TYR A 103 -13.39 -7.11 -7.17
C TYR A 103 -13.14 -6.48 -5.79
N LEU A 104 -13.73 -5.31 -5.51
CA LEU A 104 -13.57 -4.61 -4.24
C LEU A 104 -14.24 -5.39 -3.10
N LYS A 105 -15.41 -5.97 -3.34
CA LYS A 105 -16.13 -6.80 -2.40
C LYS A 105 -15.41 -8.12 -2.13
N GLN A 106 -14.76 -8.70 -3.14
CA GLN A 106 -13.89 -9.87 -2.97
C GLN A 106 -12.70 -9.53 -2.06
N TRP A 107 -11.97 -8.44 -2.31
CA TRP A 107 -10.90 -7.96 -1.43
C TRP A 107 -11.38 -7.66 -0.01
N TYR A 108 -12.56 -7.06 0.13
CA TYR A 108 -13.17 -6.82 1.42
C TYR A 108 -13.45 -8.13 2.18
N GLY A 109 -13.89 -9.18 1.47
CA GLY A 109 -14.04 -10.52 2.00
C GLY A 109 -12.74 -11.07 2.60
N PHE A 110 -11.62 -10.93 1.88
CA PHE A 110 -10.29 -11.30 2.39
C PHE A 110 -9.86 -10.47 3.59
N ALA A 111 -9.98 -9.15 3.52
CA ALA A 111 -9.63 -8.26 4.63
C ALA A 111 -10.47 -8.58 5.89
N ARG A 112 -11.75 -8.93 5.71
CA ARG A 112 -12.63 -9.38 6.79
C ARG A 112 -12.19 -10.74 7.35
N GLY A 113 -11.80 -11.68 6.51
CA GLY A 113 -11.22 -12.96 6.95
C GLY A 113 -9.96 -12.76 7.78
N LEU A 114 -9.05 -11.90 7.34
CA LEU A 114 -7.85 -11.49 8.10
C LEU A 114 -8.23 -10.84 9.43
N ALA A 115 -9.22 -9.93 9.43
CA ALA A 115 -9.68 -9.26 10.63
C ALA A 115 -10.25 -10.23 11.68
N LEU A 116 -10.90 -11.32 11.25
CA LEU A 116 -11.45 -12.36 12.13
C LEU A 116 -10.38 -13.26 12.75
N GLU A 117 -9.24 -13.42 12.07
CA GLU A 117 -8.10 -14.22 12.53
C GLU A 117 -6.98 -13.39 13.18
N TRP A 118 -7.17 -12.07 13.20
CA TRP A 118 -6.30 -11.13 13.89
C TRP A 118 -6.19 -11.49 15.38
N ARG A 119 -4.96 -11.66 15.86
CA ARG A 119 -4.59 -12.11 17.22
C ARG A 119 -5.11 -13.50 17.62
N ARG A 120 -5.61 -14.29 16.67
CA ARG A 120 -5.95 -15.71 16.87
C ARG A 120 -4.94 -16.62 16.20
N THR A 121 -4.65 -16.34 14.93
CA THR A 121 -3.62 -17.05 14.16
C THR A 121 -2.64 -16.10 13.50
N VAL A 122 -2.88 -14.78 13.59
CA VAL A 122 -2.01 -13.72 13.08
C VAL A 122 -1.61 -12.82 14.23
N TYR A 123 -0.31 -12.76 14.53
CA TYR A 123 0.26 -12.01 15.63
C TYR A 123 1.29 -11.02 15.08
N THR A 124 1.37 -9.82 15.65
CA THR A 124 2.25 -8.77 15.15
C THR A 124 3.01 -8.07 16.25
N TYR A 125 4.26 -7.71 15.96
CA TYR A 125 5.04 -6.71 16.66
C TYR A 125 5.33 -5.50 15.72
N PRO A 126 5.17 -4.25 16.18
CA PRO A 126 4.60 -3.85 17.47
C PRO A 126 3.14 -4.29 17.60
N TRP A 127 2.66 -4.35 18.85
CA TRP A 127 1.29 -4.78 19.13
C TRP A 127 0.28 -3.85 18.45
N CYS A 128 -0.49 -4.42 17.54
CA CYS A 128 -1.60 -3.74 16.88
C CYS A 128 -2.87 -3.77 17.75
N PRO A 129 -3.86 -2.89 17.48
CA PRO A 129 -5.10 -2.85 18.23
C PRO A 129 -5.77 -4.23 18.35
N ARG A 130 -6.51 -4.44 19.44
CA ARG A 130 -7.21 -5.70 19.77
C ARG A 130 -8.11 -6.20 18.63
N ARG A 131 -8.64 -5.29 17.81
CA ARG A 131 -9.42 -5.60 16.61
C ARG A 131 -8.73 -4.95 15.42
N PHE A 132 -8.66 -5.69 14.31
CA PHE A 132 -8.24 -5.10 13.05
C PHE A 132 -9.28 -4.06 12.62
N PRO A 133 -8.93 -2.78 12.47
CA PRO A 133 -9.87 -1.73 12.16
C PRO A 133 -10.27 -1.82 10.68
N LEU A 134 -11.28 -2.64 10.38
CA LEU A 134 -11.85 -2.73 9.04
C LEU A 134 -13.15 -1.91 8.98
N PRO A 135 -13.18 -0.79 8.25
CA PRO A 135 -14.40 -0.02 8.06
C PRO A 135 -15.51 -0.86 7.40
N PRO A 136 -16.80 -0.52 7.58
CA PRO A 136 -17.88 -1.19 6.86
C PRO A 136 -17.71 -1.04 5.33
N TYR A 137 -17.99 -2.09 4.56
CA TYR A 137 -17.91 -2.06 3.09
C TYR A 137 -18.73 -0.90 2.48
N GLY A 138 -19.92 -0.62 3.01
CA GLY A 138 -20.75 0.51 2.58
C GLY A 138 -20.05 1.87 2.72
N LEU A 139 -19.23 2.05 3.77
CA LEU A 139 -18.45 3.28 3.95
C LEU A 139 -17.29 3.35 2.95
N ILE A 140 -16.59 2.24 2.73
CA ILE A 140 -15.48 2.16 1.76
C ILE A 140 -16.00 2.46 0.35
N THR A 141 -17.11 1.84 -0.06
CA THR A 141 -17.72 2.08 -1.36
C THR A 141 -18.25 3.49 -1.52
N ALA A 142 -18.89 4.07 -0.48
CA ALA A 142 -19.33 5.46 -0.51
C ALA A 142 -18.16 6.43 -0.65
N ALA A 143 -17.07 6.20 0.10
CA ALA A 143 -15.85 7.00 0.01
C ALA A 143 -15.21 6.88 -1.38
N LEU A 144 -15.10 5.67 -1.93
CA LEU A 144 -14.57 5.47 -3.28
C LEU A 144 -15.45 6.11 -4.34
N ARG A 145 -16.78 6.01 -4.26
CA ARG A 145 -17.71 6.68 -5.19
C ARG A 145 -17.64 8.22 -5.11
N LEU A 146 -17.35 8.77 -3.93
CA LEU A 146 -17.16 10.20 -3.76
C LEU A 146 -15.82 10.67 -4.35
N LEU A 147 -14.77 9.87 -4.16
CA LEU A 147 -13.41 10.20 -4.56
C LEU A 147 -13.10 9.82 -6.00
N MET A 148 -13.87 8.93 -6.61
CA MET A 148 -13.64 8.42 -7.95
C MET A 148 -14.73 8.87 -8.92
N PRO A 149 -14.37 9.57 -10.00
CA PRO A 149 -15.34 10.02 -10.96
C PRO A 149 -15.83 8.83 -11.77
N ARG A 150 -17.13 8.84 -12.13
CA ARG A 150 -17.71 7.79 -12.97
C ARG A 150 -16.98 7.69 -14.31
N ASP A 151 -16.79 6.48 -14.79
CA ASP A 151 -16.28 6.13 -16.12
C ASP A 151 -14.95 6.82 -16.45
N THR A 152 -14.04 6.76 -15.49
CA THR A 152 -12.74 7.44 -15.54
C THR A 152 -11.62 6.47 -15.21
N ILE A 153 -10.47 6.64 -15.88
CA ILE A 153 -9.20 6.03 -15.51
C ILE A 153 -8.36 7.09 -14.82
N CYS A 154 -7.86 6.75 -13.65
CA CYS A 154 -6.95 7.58 -12.91
C CYS A 154 -5.53 7.01 -13.05
N LEU A 155 -4.61 7.79 -13.60
CA LEU A 155 -3.19 7.47 -13.67
C LEU A 155 -2.44 8.27 -12.61
N LEU A 156 -1.67 7.60 -11.78
CA LEU A 156 -0.66 8.20 -10.92
C LEU A 156 0.71 7.70 -11.38
N ALA A 157 1.60 8.64 -11.71
CA ALA A 157 2.97 8.36 -12.07
C ALA A 157 3.92 9.12 -11.14
N VAL A 158 4.99 8.45 -10.72
CA VAL A 158 6.12 9.06 -10.04
C VAL A 158 7.27 9.06 -11.03
N THR A 159 7.89 10.21 -11.23
CA THR A 159 8.98 10.39 -12.20
C THR A 159 10.31 10.58 -11.52
N GLU A 160 11.39 10.11 -12.17
CA GLU A 160 12.76 10.50 -11.88
C GLU A 160 13.36 11.08 -13.15
N HIS A 161 13.70 12.38 -13.12
CA HIS A 161 14.23 13.08 -14.29
C HIS A 161 13.30 12.93 -15.50
N ASP A 162 12.01 13.20 -15.27
CA ASP A 162 10.93 13.08 -16.26
C ASP A 162 10.64 11.67 -16.78
N ARG A 163 11.37 10.63 -16.38
CA ARG A 163 11.06 9.25 -16.74
C ARG A 163 10.16 8.59 -15.72
N ALA A 164 9.26 7.71 -16.17
CA ALA A 164 8.41 6.96 -15.25
C ALA A 164 9.27 6.03 -14.36
N TRP A 165 9.21 6.22 -13.05
CA TRP A 165 9.90 5.38 -12.06
C TRP A 165 8.95 4.41 -11.37
N ALA A 166 7.71 4.84 -11.16
CA ALA A 166 6.60 4.02 -10.69
C ALA A 166 5.29 4.54 -11.26
N SER A 167 4.34 3.66 -11.55
CA SER A 167 3.02 4.08 -12.02
C SER A 167 1.92 3.11 -11.58
N LEU A 168 0.72 3.66 -11.45
CA LEU A 168 -0.51 2.91 -11.21
C LEU A 168 -1.66 3.60 -11.95
N ALA A 169 -2.31 2.86 -12.84
CA ALA A 169 -3.55 3.24 -13.46
C ALA A 169 -4.68 2.36 -12.94
N PHE A 170 -5.74 3.00 -12.47
CA PHE A 170 -6.94 2.32 -12.01
C PHE A 170 -8.17 2.91 -12.70
N GLY A 171 -9.01 2.04 -13.27
CA GLY A 171 -10.23 2.42 -13.96
C GLY A 171 -11.45 2.10 -13.14
N TRP A 172 -12.38 3.06 -13.13
CA TRP A 172 -13.67 2.96 -12.45
C TRP A 172 -14.81 3.12 -13.46
N ARG A 173 -15.74 2.17 -13.48
CA ARG A 173 -16.88 2.15 -14.41
C ARG A 173 -18.09 1.59 -13.68
N ASN A 174 -19.25 2.24 -13.83
CA ASN A 174 -20.51 1.80 -13.21
C ASN A 174 -20.49 1.55 -11.68
N GLY A 175 -19.50 2.09 -10.95
CA GLY A 175 -19.41 1.86 -9.50
C GLY A 175 -18.44 0.75 -9.10
N ASP A 176 -17.70 0.19 -10.06
CA ASP A 176 -16.75 -0.90 -9.86
C ASP A 176 -15.37 -0.60 -10.46
N VAL A 177 -14.35 -1.23 -9.88
CA VAL A 177 -13.00 -1.25 -10.45
C VAL A 177 -13.00 -2.23 -11.62
N TRP A 178 -12.71 -1.74 -12.82
CA TRP A 178 -12.68 -2.56 -14.04
C TRP A 178 -11.29 -2.66 -14.66
N LEU A 179 -10.37 -1.78 -14.25
CA LEU A 179 -8.99 -1.75 -14.73
C LEU A 179 -8.05 -1.51 -13.55
N LEU A 180 -6.99 -2.30 -13.49
CA LEU A 180 -5.84 -2.07 -12.64
C LEU A 180 -4.61 -2.47 -13.48
N THR A 181 -3.72 -1.52 -13.76
CA THR A 181 -2.54 -1.70 -14.62
C THR A 181 -1.45 -0.69 -14.25
N SER A 182 -0.25 -0.85 -14.78
CA SER A 182 0.82 0.16 -14.76
C SER A 182 1.19 0.59 -16.20
N LEU A 183 2.00 1.64 -16.35
CA LEU A 183 2.42 2.18 -17.66
C LEU A 183 3.25 1.19 -18.48
N ASP A 184 4.11 0.41 -17.81
CA ASP A 184 4.92 -0.64 -18.43
C ASP A 184 4.07 -1.75 -19.08
N ALA A 185 2.98 -2.12 -18.43
CA ALA A 185 2.10 -3.20 -18.87
C ALA A 185 1.24 -2.85 -20.07
N ILE A 186 1.12 -1.56 -20.39
CA ILE A 186 0.41 -1.07 -21.56
C ILE A 186 1.36 -0.75 -22.72
N ASP A 187 2.61 -1.24 -22.64
CA ASP A 187 3.69 -1.06 -23.63
C ASP A 187 3.88 0.40 -24.04
N MET A 188 3.51 1.29 -23.12
CA MET A 188 3.87 2.68 -23.21
C MET A 188 5.27 2.71 -22.66
N GLU A 189 6.25 2.74 -23.57
CA GLU A 189 7.66 2.94 -23.22
C GLU A 189 7.73 3.91 -22.03
N GLU A 190 8.64 3.66 -21.09
CA GLU A 190 9.02 4.57 -19.98
C GLU A 190 9.62 5.88 -20.53
N GLY A 191 8.99 6.44 -21.53
CA GLY A 191 9.32 7.63 -22.24
C GLY A 191 9.11 8.81 -21.34
N ASP A 192 9.80 9.86 -21.72
CA ASP A 192 9.77 11.19 -21.14
C ASP A 192 8.32 11.62 -20.85
N LEU A 193 7.92 11.56 -19.58
CA LEU A 193 6.71 12.18 -19.03
C LEU A 193 6.93 13.69 -18.77
N GLY A 194 8.04 14.24 -19.25
CA GLY A 194 8.31 15.67 -19.35
C GLY A 194 7.52 16.32 -20.48
N GLY A 195 7.33 17.64 -20.34
CA GLY A 195 6.69 18.48 -21.35
C GLY A 195 5.38 17.90 -21.90
N SER A 196 5.36 17.60 -23.20
CA SER A 196 4.19 17.10 -23.92
C SER A 196 3.95 15.58 -23.78
N GLY A 197 4.95 14.82 -23.33
CA GLY A 197 4.89 13.36 -23.26
C GLY A 197 3.86 12.85 -22.26
N PHE A 198 3.72 13.51 -21.10
CA PHE A 198 2.66 13.20 -20.13
C PHE A 198 1.24 13.33 -20.72
N HIS A 199 0.99 14.36 -21.53
CA HIS A 199 -0.31 14.55 -22.17
C HIS A 199 -0.54 13.57 -23.34
N LYS A 200 0.53 13.17 -24.04
CA LYS A 200 0.46 12.07 -24.99
C LYS A 200 0.07 10.79 -24.25
N ALA A 201 0.72 10.47 -23.14
CA ALA A 201 0.44 9.27 -22.39
C ALA A 201 -1.02 9.20 -21.90
N ALA A 202 -1.55 10.30 -21.36
CA ALA A 202 -2.95 10.37 -20.97
C ALA A 202 -3.93 10.15 -22.15
N ARG A 203 -3.58 10.63 -23.35
CA ARG A 203 -4.40 10.43 -24.56
C ARG A 203 -4.32 9.00 -25.08
N ASP A 204 -3.15 8.37 -25.03
CA ASP A 204 -2.95 7.00 -25.48
C ASP A 204 -3.75 6.03 -24.59
N ILE A 205 -3.69 6.20 -23.26
CA ILE A 205 -4.56 5.47 -22.31
C ILE A 205 -6.04 5.70 -22.62
N GLN A 206 -6.43 6.96 -22.89
CA GLN A 206 -7.81 7.27 -23.25
C GLN A 206 -8.24 6.55 -24.54
N GLY A 207 -7.35 6.47 -25.54
CA GLY A 207 -7.58 5.78 -26.80
C GLY A 207 -7.70 4.26 -26.64
N LEU A 208 -6.80 3.65 -25.87
CA LEU A 208 -6.78 2.20 -25.60
C LEU A 208 -8.04 1.71 -24.87
N PHE A 209 -8.54 2.51 -23.93
CA PHE A 209 -9.56 2.08 -22.99
C PHE A 209 -10.92 2.79 -23.17
N GLY A 210 -11.02 3.74 -24.10
CA GLY A 210 -12.26 4.45 -24.44
C GLY A 210 -12.88 5.23 -23.29
N SER A 211 -12.13 5.52 -22.23
CA SER A 211 -12.63 6.13 -20.99
C SER A 211 -11.88 7.44 -20.72
N LYS A 212 -12.53 8.39 -20.03
CA LYS A 212 -11.87 9.66 -19.69
C LYS A 212 -10.66 9.37 -18.81
N VAL A 213 -9.53 10.01 -19.07
CA VAL A 213 -8.33 9.87 -18.24
C VAL A 213 -8.16 11.10 -17.36
N ARG A 214 -7.84 10.86 -16.09
CA ARG A 214 -7.33 11.84 -15.15
C ARG A 214 -5.95 11.38 -14.74
N ALA A 215 -4.92 12.15 -15.05
CA ALA A 215 -3.55 11.76 -14.73
C ALA A 215 -2.88 12.76 -13.82
N ALA A 216 -2.00 12.28 -12.96
CA ALA A 216 -1.02 13.08 -12.24
C ALA A 216 0.36 12.43 -12.38
N ALA A 217 1.38 13.22 -12.72
CA ALA A 217 2.78 12.82 -12.69
C ALA A 217 3.53 13.75 -11.75
N ILE A 218 4.29 13.20 -10.80
CA ILE A 218 5.04 13.97 -9.81
C ILE A 218 6.48 13.47 -9.71
N GLU A 219 7.44 14.39 -9.70
CA GLU A 219 8.84 14.05 -9.46
C GLU A 219 9.00 13.40 -8.08
N HIS A 220 9.83 12.36 -8.02
CA HIS A 220 10.09 11.55 -6.83
C HIS A 220 10.43 12.43 -5.62
N VAL A 221 11.37 13.36 -5.80
CA VAL A 221 11.81 14.31 -4.76
C VAL A 221 10.68 15.23 -4.31
N ALA A 222 9.79 15.66 -5.23
CA ALA A 222 8.65 16.50 -4.90
C ALA A 222 7.59 15.74 -4.11
N LEU A 223 7.37 14.46 -4.43
CA LEU A 223 6.47 13.57 -3.71
C LEU A 223 6.96 13.32 -2.27
N GLU A 224 8.24 12.98 -2.09
CA GLU A 224 8.84 12.82 -0.77
C GLU A 224 8.71 14.09 0.07
N ARG A 225 9.00 15.24 -0.54
CA ARG A 225 8.85 16.56 0.09
C ARG A 225 7.40 16.81 0.52
N ALA A 226 6.42 16.45 -0.30
CA ALA A 226 5.00 16.61 0.02
C ALA A 226 4.55 15.69 1.17
N LEU A 227 5.03 14.44 1.20
CA LEU A 227 4.74 13.48 2.27
C LEU A 227 5.37 13.86 3.61
N ALA A 228 6.57 14.46 3.58
CA ALA A 228 7.27 14.95 4.77
C ALA A 228 6.73 16.29 5.30
N SER A 229 6.09 17.10 4.44
CA SER A 229 5.62 18.45 4.76
C SER A 229 4.49 18.46 5.79
N GLN A 230 4.48 19.45 6.68
CA GLN A 230 3.35 19.74 7.57
C GLN A 230 2.11 20.24 6.80
N HIS A 231 2.34 20.83 5.61
CA HIS A 231 1.31 21.39 4.74
C HIS A 231 1.39 20.78 3.32
N PRO A 232 0.99 19.51 3.13
CA PRO A 232 1.12 18.81 1.85
C PRO A 232 0.50 19.57 0.67
N THR A 233 -0.68 20.18 0.87
CA THR A 233 -1.36 20.97 -0.18
C THR A 233 -0.51 22.13 -0.70
N ALA A 234 0.15 22.88 0.18
CA ALA A 234 0.99 24.00 -0.21
C ALA A 234 2.24 23.52 -0.98
N THR A 235 2.82 22.41 -0.55
CA THR A 235 3.95 21.77 -1.25
C THR A 235 3.54 21.33 -2.66
N LEU A 236 2.35 20.76 -2.83
CA LEU A 236 1.83 20.35 -4.14
C LEU A 236 1.54 21.53 -5.06
N VAL A 237 0.96 22.62 -4.54
CA VAL A 237 0.77 23.85 -5.31
C VAL A 237 2.11 24.38 -5.82
N ARG A 238 3.13 24.39 -4.95
CA ARG A 238 4.48 24.80 -5.34
C ARG A 238 5.07 23.89 -6.40
N SER A 239 4.99 22.57 -6.22
CA SER A 239 5.49 21.60 -7.21
C SER A 239 4.74 21.70 -8.55
N HIS A 240 3.45 22.05 -8.53
CA HIS A 240 2.71 22.33 -9.77
C HIS A 240 3.26 23.58 -10.47
N ALA A 241 3.54 24.64 -9.70
CA ALA A 241 4.08 25.88 -10.25
C ALA A 241 5.51 25.73 -10.79
N THR A 242 6.32 24.84 -10.23
CA THR A 242 7.70 24.56 -10.69
C THR A 242 7.77 23.48 -11.78
N GLY A 243 6.64 22.89 -12.17
CA GLY A 243 6.59 21.82 -13.18
C GLY A 243 7.05 20.45 -12.68
N GLU A 244 7.38 20.30 -11.39
CA GLU A 244 7.66 19.03 -10.70
C GLU A 244 6.39 18.17 -10.57
N LEU A 245 5.20 18.79 -10.64
CA LEU A 245 3.91 18.12 -10.65
C LEU A 245 3.12 18.54 -11.90
N ARG A 246 2.66 17.54 -12.65
CA ARG A 246 1.86 17.69 -13.87
C ARG A 246 0.51 17.05 -13.67
N LEU A 247 -0.55 17.75 -14.09
CA LEU A 247 -1.92 17.29 -13.95
C LEU A 247 -2.62 17.30 -15.31
N HIS A 248 -3.33 16.22 -15.63
CA HIS A 248 -4.21 16.15 -16.79
C HIS A 248 -5.63 15.87 -16.29
N ARG A 249 -6.47 16.90 -16.27
CA ARG A 249 -7.88 16.82 -15.81
C ARG A 249 -8.03 16.24 -14.38
N PHE A 250 -6.94 16.19 -13.61
CA PHE A 250 -6.91 15.66 -12.25
C PHE A 250 -7.05 16.82 -11.27
N PRO A 251 -8.08 16.84 -10.41
CA PRO A 251 -8.25 17.94 -9.45
C PRO A 251 -7.14 17.93 -8.41
N LEU A 252 -6.40 19.04 -8.28
CA LEU A 252 -5.32 19.17 -7.29
C LEU A 252 -5.78 18.83 -5.86
N ARG A 253 -7.00 19.24 -5.50
CA ARG A 253 -7.63 18.93 -4.19
C ARG A 253 -7.72 17.44 -3.90
N TRP A 254 -7.90 16.59 -4.92
CA TRP A 254 -7.99 15.15 -4.74
C TRP A 254 -6.62 14.57 -4.46
N MET A 255 -5.58 15.04 -5.16
CA MET A 255 -4.23 14.60 -4.91
C MET A 255 -3.74 15.05 -3.52
N ALA A 256 -4.09 16.28 -3.12
CA ALA A 256 -3.85 16.77 -1.77
C ALA A 256 -4.55 15.94 -0.70
N PHE A 257 -5.81 15.53 -0.93
CA PHE A 257 -6.54 14.63 -0.04
C PHE A 257 -5.81 13.28 0.14
N TRP A 258 -5.45 12.62 -0.95
CA TRP A 258 -4.74 11.34 -0.90
C TRP A 258 -3.39 11.46 -0.19
N LEU A 259 -2.60 12.48 -0.52
CA LEU A 259 -1.29 12.68 0.10
C LEU A 259 -1.39 13.06 1.57
N THR A 260 -2.42 13.81 1.98
CA THR A 260 -2.67 14.10 3.40
C THR A 260 -3.01 12.82 4.16
N LEU A 261 -3.79 11.91 3.56
CA LEU A 261 -4.14 10.62 4.16
C LEU A 261 -2.89 9.73 4.34
N PHE A 262 -2.01 9.68 3.34
CA PHE A 262 -0.75 8.93 3.42
C PHE A 262 0.26 9.57 4.39
N ALA A 263 0.42 10.90 4.35
CA ALA A 263 1.29 11.64 5.27
C ALA A 263 0.84 11.49 6.74
N ALA A 264 -0.47 11.54 7.00
CA ALA A 264 -1.03 11.31 8.34
C ALA A 264 -0.69 9.91 8.85
N ARG A 265 -0.81 8.88 7.99
CA ARG A 265 -0.42 7.51 8.34
C ARG A 265 1.08 7.41 8.64
N ALA A 266 1.95 7.97 7.79
CA ALA A 266 3.40 7.96 8.02
C ALA A 266 3.79 8.62 9.36
N ARG A 267 3.09 9.69 9.76
CA ARG A 267 3.29 10.36 11.06
C ARG A 267 2.80 9.54 12.25
N ILE A 268 1.62 8.91 12.15
CA ILE A 268 1.09 8.01 13.20
C ILE A 268 2.06 6.86 13.44
N THR A 269 2.55 6.26 12.36
CA THR A 269 3.57 5.22 12.41
C THR A 269 4.79 5.74 13.16
N LYS A 270 5.41 6.88 12.76
CA LYS A 270 6.60 7.45 13.44
C LYS A 270 6.38 7.84 14.92
N SER A 271 5.20 8.34 15.30
CA SER A 271 4.87 8.80 16.66
C SER A 271 4.72 7.65 17.66
N LEU A 272 4.11 6.53 17.23
CA LEU A 272 4.01 5.31 18.04
C LEU A 272 5.40 4.71 18.34
N PHE A 273 6.39 4.92 17.47
CA PHE A 273 7.77 4.46 17.71
C PHE A 273 8.54 5.31 18.71
N HIS A 274 8.35 6.64 18.74
CA HIS A 274 9.06 7.49 19.70
C HIS A 274 8.53 7.36 21.13
N SER A 275 7.28 6.92 21.30
CA SER A 275 6.66 6.74 22.61
C SER A 275 6.91 5.35 23.21
N GLY A 276 7.23 4.33 22.41
CA GLY A 276 7.56 2.98 22.88
C GLY A 276 8.98 2.81 23.45
N VAL A 277 9.92 3.71 23.15
CA VAL A 277 11.33 3.61 23.59
C VAL A 277 11.54 4.14 25.03
N ARG A 278 10.56 4.83 25.62
CA ARG A 278 10.71 5.40 26.98
C ARG A 278 10.38 4.47 28.15
N TYR A 279 9.97 3.22 27.92
CA TYR A 279 9.54 2.32 29.01
C TYR A 279 10.61 1.36 29.54
N TYR A 280 11.88 1.45 29.11
CA TYR A 280 12.91 0.47 29.50
C TYR A 280 14.24 1.05 30.02
N SER A 281 14.30 2.31 30.48
CA SER A 281 15.54 2.85 31.06
C SER A 281 15.50 3.17 32.56
N GLU A 282 14.51 2.71 33.32
CA GLU A 282 14.39 3.06 34.76
C GLU A 282 14.14 1.88 35.72
N SER A 283 14.38 0.62 35.33
CA SER A 283 14.17 -0.53 36.24
C SER A 283 15.38 -1.44 36.50
N GLU A 284 16.60 -1.00 36.23
CA GLU A 284 17.83 -1.71 36.61
C GLU A 284 18.85 -0.79 37.28
N GLN A 285 18.44 -0.12 38.36
CA GLN A 285 19.33 0.34 39.43
C GLN A 285 18.53 0.29 40.73
N ASP A 286 18.47 -0.89 41.33
CA ASP A 286 18.39 -1.16 42.77
C ASP A 286 17.79 -2.57 43.00
N GLY A 287 18.67 -3.52 43.33
CA GLY A 287 18.34 -4.91 43.63
C GLY A 287 19.57 -5.82 43.54
#